data_AF-A0AAV0EN69-F1
#
_entry.id   AF-A0AAV0EN69-F1
#
_cell.length_a   1.000
_cell.length_b   1.000
_cell.length_c   1.000
_cell.angle_alpha   90.00
_cell.angle_beta   90.00
_cell.angle_gamma   90.00
#
_symmetry.space_group_name_H-M   'P 1'
#
loop_
_entity.id
_entity.type
_entity.pdbx_description
1 polymer ?
#
loop_
_entity_poly.entity_id
_entity_poly.type
_entity_poly.pdbx_seq_one_letter_code
_entity_poly.pdbx_strand_id
1 'polypeptide(L)'
;MLFSFYKCDQAIPALGVGHHVESAYVEAQLFLESLTKKPSSSCWASDSPTLELSLFKGHGTSATIILDILISTPLDILADRRNETAILESLSAVIDHNLHLFSDGQDKEYMNLKVTFPLLMQEWRSSVEINSRNENPSWWALEKTRSMLEDLVKTGEGIKAELEELNNKEKELEAQLEVIKSNCLQVKEERIQVSKQMEILCSLAMEQAAKIEAKDAKVDRANKKLEHSLKSKWAVTRHLFS
;
A
#
# COMPACT_ATOMS: atom_id res chain seq x y z
N MET A 1 -15.79 36.94 -30.75
CA MET A 1 -15.68 36.43 -29.37
C MET A 1 -14.79 35.19 -29.45
N LEU A 2 -13.50 35.34 -29.11
CA LEU A 2 -12.46 34.32 -29.26
C LEU A 2 -12.43 33.45 -27.98
N PHE A 3 -12.77 32.17 -28.09
CA PHE A 3 -12.57 31.20 -27.01
C PHE A 3 -11.18 30.59 -27.14
N SER A 4 -10.25 31.08 -26.32
CA SER A 4 -8.96 30.45 -26.06
C SER A 4 -9.17 29.29 -25.09
N PHE A 5 -9.02 28.05 -25.56
CA PHE A 5 -8.91 26.89 -24.68
C PHE A 5 -7.46 26.79 -24.20
N TYR A 6 -7.29 26.90 -22.88
CA TYR A 6 -6.03 26.66 -22.19
C TYR A 6 -5.46 25.29 -22.59
N LYS A 7 -4.27 25.29 -23.19
CA LYS A 7 -3.39 24.12 -23.23
C LYS A 7 -2.84 23.91 -21.84
N CYS A 8 -3.26 22.84 -21.17
CA CYS A 8 -2.54 22.31 -20.01
C CYS A 8 -1.60 21.21 -20.52
N ASP A 9 -0.60 21.58 -21.31
CA ASP A 9 0.54 20.71 -21.62
C ASP A 9 1.54 20.85 -20.45
N GLN A 10 1.28 20.14 -19.36
CA GLN A 10 2.33 19.78 -18.40
C GLN A 10 2.46 18.27 -18.38
N ALA A 11 3.24 17.76 -19.33
CA ALA A 11 3.84 16.45 -19.18
C ALA A 11 4.73 16.49 -17.94
N ILE A 12 4.28 15.82 -16.87
CA ILE A 12 5.15 15.50 -15.74
C ILE A 12 6.25 14.60 -16.33
N PRO A 13 7.54 14.99 -16.23
CA PRO A 13 8.60 14.15 -16.75
C PRO A 13 8.51 12.80 -16.05
N ALA A 14 8.47 11.72 -16.84
CA ALA A 14 8.58 10.35 -16.35
C ALA A 14 9.79 10.29 -15.41
N LEU A 15 9.53 10.28 -14.10
CA LEU A 15 10.56 10.21 -13.09
C LEU A 15 11.29 8.88 -13.30
N GLY A 16 12.52 8.95 -13.80
CA GLY A 16 13.49 7.86 -13.85
C GLY A 16 13.96 7.44 -12.45
N VAL A 17 13.00 7.25 -11.55
CA VAL A 17 13.15 6.96 -10.12
C VAL A 17 12.56 5.58 -9.79
N GLY A 18 11.75 4.99 -10.70
CA GLY A 18 11.04 3.73 -10.47
C GLY A 18 11.94 2.54 -10.13
N HIS A 19 13.10 2.39 -10.77
CA HIS A 19 13.92 1.19 -10.59
C HIS A 19 14.70 1.16 -9.26
N HIS A 20 15.09 2.33 -8.75
CA HIS A 20 15.80 2.45 -7.46
C HIS A 20 14.81 2.42 -6.28
N VAL A 21 13.61 2.99 -6.46
CA VAL A 21 12.56 2.97 -5.44
C VAL A 21 12.01 1.57 -5.23
N GLU A 22 11.68 0.84 -6.30
CA GLU A 22 11.18 -0.55 -6.18
C GLU A 22 12.22 -1.47 -5.51
N SER A 23 13.52 -1.26 -5.81
CA SER A 23 14.62 -2.03 -5.19
C SER A 23 14.71 -1.81 -3.68
N ALA A 24 14.53 -0.58 -3.21
CA ALA A 24 14.61 -0.26 -1.79
C ALA A 24 13.42 -0.84 -0.99
N TYR A 25 12.21 -0.84 -1.58
CA TYR A 25 11.04 -1.46 -0.96
C TYR A 25 11.15 -2.99 -0.89
N VAL A 26 11.64 -3.63 -1.96
CA VAL A 26 11.87 -5.09 -1.98
C VAL A 26 12.92 -5.48 -0.94
N GLU A 27 14.02 -4.73 -0.84
CA GLU A 27 15.06 -4.98 0.16
C GLU A 27 14.54 -4.80 1.60
N ALA A 28 13.74 -3.75 1.84
CA ALA A 28 13.08 -3.53 3.12
C ALA A 28 12.16 -4.69 3.52
N GLN A 29 11.35 -5.19 2.58
CA GLN A 29 10.41 -6.28 2.81
C GLN A 29 11.14 -7.60 3.09
N LEU A 30 12.18 -7.91 2.32
CA LEU A 30 13.05 -9.08 2.57
C LEU A 30 13.74 -9.01 3.93
N PHE A 31 14.19 -7.82 4.35
CA PHE A 31 14.77 -7.63 5.67
C PHE A 31 13.75 -7.89 6.79
N LEU A 32 12.55 -7.33 6.69
CA LEU A 32 11.47 -7.57 7.66
C LEU A 32 11.10 -9.05 7.76
N GLU A 33 11.00 -9.75 6.63
CA GLU A 33 10.75 -11.20 6.60
C GLU A 33 11.89 -11.99 7.26
N SER A 34 13.15 -11.58 7.09
CA SER A 34 14.30 -12.24 7.71
C SER A 34 14.32 -12.16 9.24
N LEU A 35 13.74 -11.09 9.81
CA LEU A 35 13.70 -10.88 11.27
C LEU A 35 12.68 -11.78 11.99
N THR A 36 11.63 -12.22 11.29
CA THR A 36 10.61 -13.12 11.86
C THR A 36 11.12 -14.53 12.17
N LYS A 37 12.37 -14.86 11.81
CA LYS A 37 12.98 -16.20 12.00
C LYS A 37 13.78 -16.38 13.30
N LYS A 38 13.74 -15.47 14.28
CA LYS A 38 14.40 -15.72 15.59
C LYS A 38 13.49 -16.51 16.53
N PRO A 39 14.00 -17.52 17.27
CA PRO A 39 13.19 -18.35 18.14
C PRO A 39 12.57 -17.46 19.22
N SER A 40 11.30 -17.69 19.54
CA SER A 40 10.61 -17.08 20.67
C SER A 40 11.45 -17.27 21.94
N SER A 41 12.23 -16.24 22.28
CA SER A 41 12.89 -16.13 23.57
C SER A 41 11.82 -15.69 24.57
N SER A 42 11.13 -16.66 25.13
CA SER A 42 10.33 -16.50 26.34
C SER A 42 11.21 -16.37 27.60
N CYS A 43 12.50 -16.08 27.47
CA CYS A 43 13.45 -15.97 28.59
C CYS A 43 13.41 -14.59 29.28
N TRP A 44 12.22 -14.06 29.58
CA TRP A 44 12.10 -12.93 30.53
C TRP A 44 10.84 -13.02 31.39
N ALA A 45 10.27 -14.22 31.55
CA ALA A 45 9.30 -14.48 32.61
C ALA A 45 10.07 -14.82 33.90
N SER A 46 9.91 -13.96 34.89
CA SER A 46 10.62 -13.91 36.17
C SER A 46 10.22 -15.02 37.14
N ASP A 47 10.39 -16.28 36.76
CA ASP A 47 10.30 -17.42 37.68
C ASP A 47 11.42 -18.41 37.31
N SER A 48 12.63 -18.16 37.80
CA SER A 48 13.74 -19.10 37.66
C SER A 48 13.33 -20.43 38.29
N PRO A 49 13.36 -21.56 37.57
CA PRO A 49 13.13 -22.87 38.17
C PRO A 49 14.20 -23.07 39.24
N THR A 50 13.80 -23.05 40.50
CA THR A 50 14.72 -23.40 41.60
C THR A 50 14.99 -24.89 41.44
N LEU A 51 16.25 -25.26 41.22
CA LEU A 51 16.69 -26.66 41.35
C LEU A 51 16.15 -27.15 42.69
N GLU A 52 15.32 -28.20 42.68
CA GLU A 52 14.81 -28.81 43.91
C GLU A 52 16.01 -29.17 44.79
N LEU A 53 16.27 -28.33 45.81
CA LEU A 53 17.37 -28.50 46.78
C LEU A 53 17.34 -29.85 47.50
N SER A 54 16.21 -30.56 47.40
CA SER A 54 15.98 -31.94 47.81
C SER A 54 17.02 -32.91 47.25
N LEU A 55 17.52 -32.68 46.03
CA LEU A 55 18.33 -33.66 45.29
C LEU A 55 19.75 -33.83 45.87
N PHE A 56 20.24 -32.83 46.59
CA PHE A 56 21.61 -32.78 47.11
C PHE A 56 21.71 -33.08 48.61
N LYS A 57 20.58 -33.26 49.31
CA LYS A 57 20.51 -33.32 50.78
C LYS A 57 20.60 -34.73 51.38
N GLY A 58 21.03 -35.72 50.61
CA GLY A 58 21.22 -37.11 51.06
C GLY A 58 22.69 -37.50 51.07
N HIS A 59 23.11 -38.27 52.08
CA HIS A 59 24.48 -38.82 52.22
C HIS A 59 24.85 -39.88 51.14
N GLY A 60 24.28 -39.81 49.93
CA GLY A 60 24.41 -40.82 48.89
C GLY A 60 24.40 -40.30 47.45
N THR A 61 24.64 -39.01 47.22
CA THR A 61 24.74 -38.48 45.85
C THR A 61 26.03 -38.98 45.20
N SER A 62 25.92 -39.70 44.08
CA SER A 62 27.09 -40.19 43.34
C SER A 62 27.69 -39.06 42.49
N ALA A 63 29.00 -39.16 42.19
CA ALA A 63 29.68 -38.22 41.29
C ALA A 63 28.99 -38.10 39.93
N THR A 64 28.43 -39.20 39.41
CA THR A 64 27.69 -39.25 38.14
C THR A 64 26.46 -38.34 38.15
N ILE A 65 25.67 -38.36 39.23
CA ILE A 65 24.46 -37.54 39.33
C ILE A 65 24.81 -36.04 39.32
N ILE A 66 25.89 -35.66 40.00
CA ILE A 66 26.32 -34.24 40.03
C ILE A 66 26.77 -33.79 38.63
N LEU A 67 27.50 -34.63 37.91
CA LEU A 67 27.91 -34.32 36.53
C LEU A 67 26.72 -34.26 35.58
N ASP A 68 25.75 -35.18 35.69
CA ASP A 68 24.53 -35.16 34.86
C ASP A 68 23.72 -33.88 35.09
N ILE A 69 23.66 -33.40 36.34
CA ILE A 69 23.03 -32.11 36.66
C ILE A 69 23.81 -30.95 36.04
N LEU A 70 25.13 -30.93 36.16
CA LEU A 70 25.96 -29.88 35.56
C LEU A 70 25.85 -29.82 34.04
N ILE A 71 25.71 -30.97 33.37
CA ILE A 71 25.58 -31.06 31.91
C ILE A 71 24.17 -30.66 31.45
N SER A 72 23.14 -31.06 32.19
CA SER A 72 21.76 -30.92 31.75
C SER A 72 21.10 -29.61 32.18
N THR A 73 21.65 -28.95 33.21
CA THR A 73 21.04 -27.75 33.78
C THR A 73 21.47 -26.49 33.01
N PRO A 74 20.52 -25.62 32.62
CA PRO A 74 20.81 -24.31 32.06
C PRO A 74 21.74 -23.45 32.95
N LEU A 75 22.65 -22.70 32.32
CA LEU A 75 23.65 -21.88 33.01
C LEU A 75 23.04 -20.78 33.87
N ASP A 76 21.88 -20.23 33.50
CA ASP A 76 21.15 -19.23 34.27
C ASP A 76 20.62 -19.76 35.60
N ILE A 77 20.25 -21.05 35.64
CA ILE A 77 19.83 -21.73 36.86
C ILE A 77 21.06 -22.09 37.70
N LEU A 78 22.13 -22.59 37.09
CA LEU A 78 23.38 -22.94 37.78
C LEU A 78 24.07 -21.72 38.41
N ALA A 79 23.99 -20.57 37.75
CA ALA A 79 24.61 -19.32 38.20
C ALA A 79 23.83 -18.62 39.33
N ASP A 80 22.69 -19.15 39.78
CA ASP A 80 22.05 -18.70 41.01
C ASP A 80 22.94 -19.04 42.22
N ARG A 81 23.18 -18.08 43.11
CA ARG A 81 24.10 -18.25 44.25
C ARG A 81 23.71 -19.40 45.17
N ARG A 82 22.41 -19.69 45.31
CA ARG A 82 21.93 -20.81 46.13
C ARG A 82 22.27 -22.15 45.48
N ASN A 83 22.07 -22.24 44.16
CA ASN A 83 22.35 -23.46 43.39
C ASN A 83 23.86 -23.71 43.28
N GLU A 84 24.65 -22.67 43.05
CA GLU A 84 26.12 -22.74 43.07
C GLU A 84 26.63 -23.29 44.40
N THR A 85 26.10 -22.77 45.53
CA THR A 85 26.47 -23.23 46.87
C THR A 85 26.08 -24.69 47.08
N ALA A 86 24.87 -25.10 46.67
CA ALA A 86 24.41 -26.48 46.81
C ALA A 86 25.27 -27.47 46.00
N ILE A 87 25.70 -27.08 44.80
CA ILE A 87 26.61 -27.87 43.96
C ILE A 87 27.98 -27.98 44.64
N LEU A 88 28.52 -26.89 45.18
CA LEU A 88 29.81 -26.90 45.89
C LEU A 88 29.78 -27.78 47.15
N GLU A 89 28.70 -27.72 47.91
CA GLU A 89 28.48 -28.59 49.07
C GLU A 89 28.42 -30.06 48.66
N SER A 90 27.77 -30.36 47.53
CA SER A 90 27.65 -31.72 46.99
C SER A 90 28.96 -32.26 46.43
N LEU A 91 29.71 -31.40 45.74
CA LEU A 91 31.08 -31.70 45.32
C LEU A 91 31.94 -32.01 46.56
N SER A 92 31.83 -31.20 47.61
CA SER A 92 32.59 -31.42 48.86
C SER A 92 32.21 -32.73 49.54
N ALA A 93 30.92 -33.05 49.67
CA ALA A 93 30.46 -34.29 50.28
C ALA A 93 30.94 -35.53 49.52
N VAL A 94 30.97 -35.49 48.19
CA VAL A 94 31.48 -36.60 47.38
C VAL A 94 32.99 -36.75 47.51
N ILE A 95 33.73 -35.65 47.57
CA ILE A 95 35.18 -35.67 47.83
C ILE A 95 35.46 -36.27 49.22
N ASP A 96 34.78 -35.79 50.25
CA ASP A 96 35.07 -36.14 51.64
C ASP A 96 34.69 -37.59 51.98
N HIS A 97 33.63 -38.14 51.35
CA HIS A 97 33.13 -39.48 51.65
C HIS A 97 33.56 -40.56 50.65
N ASN A 98 33.83 -40.21 49.40
CA ASN A 98 34.08 -41.17 48.33
C ASN A 98 35.50 -41.07 47.72
N LEU A 99 36.42 -40.33 48.34
CA LEU A 99 37.81 -40.19 47.86
C LEU A 99 38.47 -41.55 47.56
N HIS A 100 38.22 -42.53 48.42
CA HIS A 100 38.77 -43.89 48.33
C HIS A 100 38.18 -44.74 47.18
N LEU A 101 37.09 -44.29 46.57
CA LEU A 101 36.42 -44.96 45.44
C LEU A 101 36.86 -44.40 44.08
N PHE A 102 37.61 -43.30 44.08
CA PHE A 102 38.14 -42.70 42.86
C PHE A 102 39.52 -43.26 42.50
N SER A 103 39.78 -43.34 41.20
CA SER A 103 41.15 -43.48 40.70
C SER A 103 41.90 -42.14 40.83
N ASP A 104 43.24 -42.19 40.92
CA ASP A 104 44.16 -41.03 41.00
C ASP A 104 44.04 -40.00 39.85
N GLY A 105 43.26 -40.29 38.81
CA GLY A 105 42.91 -39.31 37.77
C GLY A 105 41.55 -38.63 38.01
N GLN A 106 40.59 -39.37 38.58
CA GLN A 106 39.22 -38.88 38.82
C GLN A 106 39.14 -37.94 40.01
N ASP A 107 39.92 -38.21 41.06
CA ASP A 107 40.04 -37.34 42.24
C ASP A 107 40.58 -35.94 41.86
N LYS A 108 41.59 -35.89 40.99
CA LYS A 108 42.22 -34.66 40.52
C LYS A 108 41.25 -33.82 39.69
N GLU A 109 40.52 -34.43 38.76
CA GLU A 109 39.52 -33.73 37.96
C GLU A 109 38.36 -33.20 38.80
N TYR A 110 37.92 -33.97 39.79
CA TYR A 110 36.83 -33.56 40.66
C TYR A 110 37.24 -32.43 41.63
N MET A 111 38.47 -32.47 42.14
CA MET A 111 39.07 -31.36 42.89
C MET A 111 39.23 -30.11 42.02
N ASN A 112 39.66 -30.28 40.77
CA ASN A 112 39.78 -29.19 39.81
C ASN A 112 38.41 -28.56 39.50
N LEU A 113 37.37 -29.39 39.32
CA LEU A 113 35.99 -28.93 39.11
C LEU A 113 35.48 -28.10 40.30
N LYS A 114 35.73 -28.55 41.53
CA LYS A 114 35.35 -27.81 42.75
C LYS A 114 36.01 -26.42 42.82
N VAL A 115 37.24 -26.28 42.32
CA VAL A 115 37.96 -24.99 42.29
C VAL A 115 37.52 -24.11 41.12
N THR A 116 37.31 -24.69 39.95
CA THR A 116 37.04 -23.95 38.71
C THR A 116 35.57 -23.56 38.54
N PHE A 117 34.63 -24.36 39.05
CA PHE A 117 33.21 -24.11 38.89
C PHE A 117 32.75 -22.72 39.37
N PRO A 118 33.15 -22.22 40.58
CA PRO A 118 32.77 -20.88 41.02
C PRO A 118 33.33 -19.77 40.15
N LEU A 119 34.55 -19.95 39.65
CA LEU A 119 35.21 -18.99 38.76
C LEU A 119 34.44 -18.89 37.43
N LEU A 120 34.06 -20.02 36.85
CA LEU A 120 33.27 -20.07 35.62
C LEU A 120 31.88 -19.44 35.79
N MET A 121 31.21 -19.70 36.92
CA MET A 121 29.91 -19.07 37.22
C MET A 121 30.04 -17.56 37.42
N GLN A 122 31.12 -17.10 38.04
CA GLN A 122 31.41 -15.67 38.16
C GLN A 122 31.69 -15.01 36.80
N GLU A 123 32.52 -15.62 35.96
CA GLU A 123 32.82 -15.13 34.60
C GLU A 123 31.56 -15.07 33.73
N TRP A 124 30.69 -16.08 33.82
CA TRP A 124 29.40 -16.09 33.13
C TRP A 124 28.51 -14.94 33.62
N ARG A 125 28.34 -14.77 34.94
CA ARG A 125 27.56 -13.65 35.51
C ARG A 125 28.10 -12.30 35.07
N SER A 126 29.42 -12.09 35.09
CA SER A 126 30.03 -10.86 34.61
C SER A 126 29.77 -10.62 33.13
N SER A 127 29.80 -11.66 32.30
CA SER A 127 29.51 -11.57 30.86
C SER A 127 28.04 -11.23 30.57
N VAL A 128 27.12 -11.81 31.35
CA VAL A 128 25.68 -11.51 31.27
C VAL A 128 25.39 -10.10 31.80
N GLU A 129 26.06 -9.68 32.87
CA GLU A 129 25.87 -8.37 33.48
C GLU A 129 26.43 -7.23 32.62
N ILE A 130 27.52 -7.45 31.87
CA ILE A 130 28.00 -6.51 30.84
C ILE A 130 26.95 -6.34 29.72
N ASN A 131 26.22 -7.41 29.39
CA ASN A 131 25.14 -7.37 28.41
C ASN A 131 23.82 -6.79 28.94
N SER A 132 23.63 -6.70 30.27
CA SER A 132 22.42 -6.15 30.90
C SER A 132 22.57 -4.73 31.44
N ARG A 133 23.76 -4.37 31.94
CA ARG A 133 24.10 -3.04 32.48
C ARG A 133 24.30 -2.00 31.38
N ASN A 134 24.67 -2.43 30.18
CA ASN A 134 24.36 -1.68 28.98
C ASN A 134 22.88 -1.95 28.68
N GLU A 135 21.98 -1.09 29.16
CA GLU A 135 20.56 -1.05 28.75
C GLU A 135 20.51 -1.14 27.22
N ASN A 136 20.39 -2.34 26.64
CA ASN A 136 20.81 -2.65 25.28
C ASN A 136 20.20 -1.65 24.26
N PRO A 137 20.90 -0.56 23.90
CA PRO A 137 20.29 0.51 23.10
C PRO A 137 20.02 0.00 21.68
N SER A 138 20.78 -1.03 21.29
CA SER A 138 20.74 -1.75 20.03
C SER A 138 19.41 -2.46 19.77
N TRP A 139 18.78 -3.06 20.79
CA TRP A 139 17.51 -3.78 20.60
C TRP A 139 16.33 -2.84 20.45
N TRP A 140 16.24 -1.80 21.28
CA TRP A 140 15.20 -0.77 21.14
C TRP A 140 15.36 0.03 19.84
N ALA A 141 16.61 0.35 19.46
CA ALA A 141 16.88 0.99 18.17
C ALA A 141 16.47 0.09 16.99
N LEU A 142 16.75 -1.22 17.05
CA LEU A 142 16.36 -2.17 16.01
C LEU A 142 14.84 -2.30 15.90
N GLU A 143 14.12 -2.41 17.01
CA GLU A 143 12.66 -2.50 17.00
C GLU A 143 12.02 -1.20 16.50
N LYS A 144 12.57 -0.04 16.88
CA LYS A 144 12.13 1.25 16.37
C LYS A 144 12.37 1.38 14.86
N THR A 145 13.55 1.00 14.37
CA THR A 145 13.85 1.01 12.93
C THR A 145 12.95 0.04 12.17
N ARG A 146 12.68 -1.14 12.73
CA ARG A 146 11.74 -2.10 12.17
C ARG A 146 10.33 -1.52 12.02
N SER A 147 9.78 -0.94 13.09
CA SER A 147 8.46 -0.31 13.07
C SER A 147 8.38 0.81 12.02
N MET A 148 9.41 1.66 11.93
CA MET A 148 9.48 2.70 10.89
C MET A 148 9.50 2.12 9.48
N LEU A 149 10.21 1.00 9.29
CA LEU A 149 10.30 0.34 7.99
C LEU A 149 8.97 -0.29 7.59
N GLU A 150 8.26 -0.93 8.52
CA GLU A 150 6.91 -1.47 8.30
C GLU A 150 5.91 -0.37 7.90
N ASP A 151 5.93 0.76 8.60
CA ASP A 151 5.08 1.92 8.29
C ASP A 151 5.37 2.49 6.89
N LEU A 152 6.65 2.58 6.53
CA LEU A 152 7.07 3.06 5.20
C LEU A 152 6.63 2.10 4.10
N VAL A 153 6.84 0.79 4.25
CA VAL A 153 6.39 -0.23 3.29
C VAL A 153 4.89 -0.11 3.06
N LYS A 154 4.11 -0.06 4.14
CA LYS A 154 2.64 0.05 4.06
C LYS A 154 2.18 1.34 3.40
N THR A 155 2.86 2.45 3.68
CA THR A 155 2.60 3.74 3.02
C THR A 155 2.93 3.67 1.53
N GLY A 156 4.06 3.05 1.16
CA GLY A 156 4.46 2.86 -0.23
C GLY A 156 3.47 1.99 -1.03
N GLU A 157 3.01 0.89 -0.44
CA GLU A 157 1.96 0.04 -1.04
C GLU A 157 0.64 0.82 -1.24
N GLY A 158 0.25 1.64 -0.26
CA GLY A 158 -0.91 2.51 -0.36
C GLY A 158 -0.81 3.52 -1.50
N ILE A 159 0.34 4.21 -1.61
CA ILE A 159 0.61 5.15 -2.71
C ILE A 159 0.59 4.44 -4.08
N LYS A 160 1.15 3.23 -4.16
CA LYS A 160 1.16 2.44 -5.40
C LYS A 160 -0.25 2.08 -5.85
N ALA A 161 -1.12 1.68 -4.93
CA ALA A 161 -2.51 1.38 -5.21
C ALA A 161 -3.29 2.63 -5.66
N GLU A 162 -3.11 3.77 -4.99
CA GLU A 162 -3.73 5.04 -5.36
C GLU A 162 -3.28 5.50 -6.76
N LEU A 163 -1.99 5.33 -7.09
CA LEU A 163 -1.46 5.66 -8.41
C LEU A 163 -2.08 4.78 -9.50
N GLU A 164 -2.25 3.48 -9.25
CA GLU A 164 -2.91 2.58 -10.19
C GLU A 164 -4.38 2.95 -10.42
N GLU A 165 -5.12 3.28 -9.35
CA GLU A 165 -6.50 3.77 -9.46
C GLU A 165 -6.59 5.06 -10.28
N LEU A 166 -5.71 6.02 -10.02
CA LEU A 166 -5.66 7.29 -10.75
C LEU A 166 -5.34 7.07 -12.23
N ASN A 167 -4.39 6.20 -12.56
CA ASN A 167 -4.03 5.87 -13.94
C ASN A 167 -5.20 5.19 -14.69
N ASN A 168 -5.96 4.33 -14.01
CA ASN A 168 -7.16 3.73 -14.61
C ASN A 168 -8.25 4.78 -14.86
N LYS A 169 -8.43 5.70 -13.91
CA LYS A 169 -9.38 6.81 -14.04
C LYS A 169 -9.00 7.79 -15.15
N GLU A 170 -7.71 8.06 -15.32
CA GLU A 170 -7.18 8.88 -16.42
C GLU A 170 -7.55 8.29 -17.78
N LYS A 171 -7.31 6.98 -17.98
CA LYS A 171 -7.66 6.26 -19.22
C LYS A 171 -9.17 6.28 -19.50
N GLU A 172 -9.98 6.08 -18.48
CA GLU A 172 -11.44 6.14 -18.61
C GLU A 172 -11.91 7.54 -19.04
N LEU A 173 -11.36 8.59 -18.42
CA LEU A 173 -11.69 9.97 -18.79
C LEU A 173 -11.22 10.32 -20.20
N GLU A 174 -10.05 9.82 -20.62
CA GLU A 174 -9.56 10.01 -21.99
C GLU A 174 -10.49 9.32 -23.02
N ALA A 175 -10.97 8.11 -22.72
CA ALA A 175 -11.94 7.42 -23.56
C ALA A 175 -13.27 8.20 -23.66
N GLN A 176 -13.79 8.71 -22.54
CA GLN A 176 -15.00 9.54 -22.55
C GLN A 176 -14.82 10.83 -23.35
N LEU A 177 -13.65 11.45 -23.25
CA LEU A 177 -13.32 12.66 -23.97
C LEU A 177 -13.29 12.43 -25.50
N GLU A 178 -12.76 11.30 -25.96
CA GLU A 178 -12.81 10.93 -27.39
C GLU A 178 -14.24 10.68 -27.88
N VAL A 179 -15.10 10.05 -27.07
CA VAL A 179 -16.53 9.90 -27.38
C VAL A 179 -17.20 11.26 -27.53
N ILE A 180 -16.96 12.19 -26.60
CA ILE A 180 -17.53 13.54 -26.64
C ILE A 180 -17.04 14.31 -27.87
N LYS A 181 -15.75 14.20 -28.22
CA LYS A 181 -15.19 14.82 -29.44
C LYS A 181 -15.87 14.28 -30.69
N SER A 182 -16.04 12.96 -30.80
CA SER A 182 -16.73 12.33 -31.93
C SER A 182 -18.18 12.84 -32.05
N ASN A 183 -18.92 12.84 -30.94
CA ASN A 183 -20.30 13.36 -30.91
C ASN A 183 -20.35 14.85 -31.30
N CYS A 184 -19.40 15.66 -30.86
CA CYS A 184 -19.31 17.07 -31.23
C CYS A 184 -19.10 17.27 -32.73
N LEU A 185 -18.25 16.44 -33.36
CA LEU A 185 -18.04 16.46 -34.81
C LEU A 185 -19.31 16.06 -35.55
N GLN A 186 -20.01 15.02 -35.10
CA GLN A 186 -21.27 14.60 -35.69
C GLN A 186 -22.33 15.71 -35.65
N VAL A 187 -22.55 16.31 -34.47
CA VAL A 187 -23.54 17.39 -34.31
C VAL A 187 -23.17 18.62 -35.16
N LYS A 188 -21.88 18.92 -35.33
CA LYS A 188 -21.43 20.00 -36.24
C LYS A 188 -21.79 19.69 -37.69
N GLU A 189 -21.60 18.45 -38.14
CA GLU A 189 -21.95 18.05 -39.50
C GLU A 189 -23.47 18.07 -39.71
N GLU A 190 -24.25 17.56 -38.76
CA GLU A 190 -25.72 17.63 -38.78
C GLU A 190 -26.20 19.09 -38.89
N ARG A 191 -25.61 20.01 -38.12
CA ARG A 191 -25.92 21.44 -38.20
C ARG A 191 -25.64 22.00 -39.60
N ILE A 192 -24.52 21.62 -40.22
CA ILE A 192 -24.16 22.06 -41.58
C ILE A 192 -25.21 21.56 -42.58
N GLN A 193 -25.63 20.30 -42.48
CA GLN A 193 -26.64 19.72 -43.38
C GLN A 193 -28.01 20.39 -43.21
N VAL A 194 -28.44 20.63 -41.97
CA VAL A 194 -29.68 21.38 -41.68
C VAL A 194 -29.61 22.79 -42.25
N SER A 195 -28.48 23.48 -42.13
CA SER A 195 -28.30 24.82 -42.71
C SER A 195 -28.44 24.83 -44.23
N LYS A 196 -27.84 23.85 -44.92
CA LYS A 196 -27.97 23.70 -46.39
C LYS A 196 -29.43 23.44 -46.79
N GLN A 197 -30.13 22.57 -46.07
CA GLN A 197 -31.55 22.30 -46.33
C GLN A 197 -32.41 23.54 -46.13
N MET A 198 -32.13 24.32 -45.08
CA MET A 198 -32.82 25.58 -44.80
C MET A 198 -32.64 26.59 -45.93
N GLU A 199 -31.41 26.78 -46.44
CA GLU A 199 -31.12 27.69 -47.56
C GLU A 199 -31.91 27.32 -48.84
N ILE A 200 -32.00 26.02 -49.13
CA ILE A 200 -32.77 25.50 -50.27
C ILE A 200 -34.27 25.81 -50.08
N LEU A 201 -34.81 25.51 -48.91
CA LEU A 201 -36.23 25.74 -48.61
C LEU A 201 -36.59 27.23 -48.63
N CYS A 202 -35.75 28.10 -48.06
CA CYS A 202 -35.94 29.54 -48.13
C CYS A 202 -35.98 30.03 -49.58
N SER A 203 -35.04 29.57 -50.41
CA SER A 203 -34.98 29.93 -51.83
C SER A 203 -36.24 29.48 -52.59
N LEU A 204 -36.70 28.25 -52.34
CA LEU A 204 -37.94 27.72 -52.93
C LEU A 204 -39.17 28.53 -52.49
N ALA A 205 -39.26 28.87 -51.20
CA ALA A 205 -40.35 29.68 -50.67
C ALA A 205 -40.40 31.07 -51.30
N MET A 206 -39.24 31.73 -51.48
CA MET A 206 -39.15 33.01 -52.17
C MET A 206 -39.60 32.92 -53.63
N GLU A 207 -39.18 31.87 -54.35
CA GLU A 207 -39.60 31.65 -55.74
C GLU A 207 -41.13 31.43 -55.85
N GLN A 208 -41.70 30.66 -54.93
CA GLN A 208 -43.15 30.45 -54.88
C GLN A 208 -43.92 31.72 -54.55
N ALA A 209 -43.45 32.51 -53.57
CA ALA A 209 -44.05 33.80 -53.23
C ALA A 209 -44.08 34.74 -54.44
N ALA A 210 -42.96 34.86 -55.17
CA ALA A 210 -42.88 35.67 -56.38
C ALA A 210 -43.84 35.19 -57.49
N LYS A 211 -44.00 33.87 -57.65
CA LYS A 211 -44.96 33.29 -58.60
C LYS A 211 -46.41 33.60 -58.24
N ILE A 212 -46.75 33.59 -56.94
CA ILE A 212 -48.09 33.95 -56.45
C ILE A 212 -48.36 35.42 -56.73
N GLU A 213 -47.44 36.31 -56.34
CA GLU A 213 -47.57 37.75 -56.56
C GLU A 213 -47.73 38.10 -58.06
N ALA A 214 -46.96 37.44 -58.93
CA ALA A 214 -47.09 37.62 -60.37
C ALA A 214 -48.46 37.15 -60.92
N LYS A 215 -49.03 36.09 -60.35
CA LYS A 215 -50.38 35.61 -60.72
C LYS A 215 -51.45 36.58 -60.22
N ASP A 216 -51.36 37.04 -58.98
CA ASP A 216 -52.32 37.99 -58.40
C ASP A 216 -52.34 39.30 -59.21
N ALA A 217 -51.15 39.84 -59.55
CA ALA A 217 -51.05 41.02 -60.41
C ALA A 217 -51.62 40.80 -61.83
N LYS A 218 -51.62 39.57 -62.34
CA LYS A 218 -52.25 39.23 -63.64
C LYS A 218 -53.77 39.14 -63.51
N VAL A 219 -54.26 38.53 -62.43
CA VAL A 219 -55.70 38.46 -62.12
C VAL A 219 -56.27 39.85 -61.93
N ASP A 220 -55.63 40.71 -61.14
CA ASP A 220 -56.07 42.08 -60.90
C ASP A 220 -56.17 42.89 -62.20
N ARG A 221 -55.17 42.77 -63.08
CA ARG A 221 -55.21 43.43 -64.40
C ARG A 221 -56.35 42.91 -65.28
N ALA A 222 -56.56 41.60 -65.31
CA ALA A 222 -57.66 41.00 -66.06
C ALA A 222 -59.01 41.46 -65.52
N ASN A 223 -59.17 41.52 -64.19
CA ASN A 223 -60.39 41.91 -63.53
C ASN A 223 -60.71 43.40 -63.80
N LYS A 224 -59.73 44.30 -63.64
CA LYS A 224 -59.86 45.72 -63.99
C LYS A 224 -60.26 45.93 -65.46
N LYS A 225 -59.66 45.16 -66.39
CA LYS A 225 -59.98 45.24 -67.82
C LYS A 225 -61.41 44.78 -68.11
N LEU A 226 -61.84 43.67 -67.50
CA LEU A 226 -63.19 43.15 -67.64
C LEU A 226 -64.21 44.13 -67.06
N GLU A 227 -63.97 44.62 -65.84
CA GLU A 227 -64.83 45.58 -65.16
C GLU A 227 -65.02 46.85 -66.00
N HIS A 228 -63.93 47.42 -66.53
CA HIS A 228 -63.99 48.57 -67.42
C HIS A 228 -64.82 48.28 -68.69
N SER A 229 -64.60 47.11 -69.33
CA SER A 229 -65.33 46.72 -70.53
C SER A 229 -66.83 46.56 -70.27
N LEU A 230 -67.22 45.92 -69.15
CA LEU A 230 -68.61 45.75 -68.75
C LEU A 230 -69.27 47.10 -68.45
N LYS A 231 -68.61 47.95 -67.65
CA LYS A 231 -69.11 49.30 -67.34
C LYS A 231 -69.33 50.13 -68.60
N SER A 232 -68.39 50.09 -69.55
CA SER A 232 -68.51 50.77 -70.84
C SER A 232 -69.69 50.25 -71.66
N LYS A 233 -69.85 48.93 -71.78
CA LYS A 233 -71.00 48.31 -72.49
C LYS A 233 -72.33 48.70 -71.85
N TRP A 234 -72.43 48.63 -70.52
CA TRP A 234 -73.65 49.01 -69.81
C TRP A 234 -74.00 50.49 -69.97
N ALA A 235 -72.99 51.37 -70.01
CA ALA A 235 -73.21 52.79 -70.30
C ALA A 235 -73.83 52.99 -71.69
N VAL A 236 -73.29 52.31 -72.72
CA VAL A 236 -73.86 52.33 -74.08
C VAL A 236 -75.29 51.78 -74.10
N THR A 237 -75.52 50.63 -73.46
CA THR A 237 -76.86 50.03 -73.38
C THR A 237 -77.87 50.96 -72.69
N ARG A 238 -77.47 51.68 -71.64
CA ARG A 238 -78.35 52.65 -70.96
C ARG A 238 -78.83 53.75 -71.91
N HIS A 239 -77.96 54.27 -72.78
CA HIS A 239 -78.33 55.28 -73.78
C HIS A 239 -79.38 54.79 -74.79
N LEU A 240 -79.51 53.47 -75.02
CA LEU A 240 -80.54 52.92 -75.91
C LEU A 240 -81.95 52.95 -75.30
N PHE A 241 -82.06 53.16 -73.98
CA PHE A 241 -83.32 53.24 -73.24
C PHE A 241 -83.60 54.66 -72.71
N SER A 242 -82.83 55.65 -73.18
CA SER A 242 -82.97 57.09 -72.86
C SER A 242 -83.61 57.82 -74.03
#